data_AF-A0A358UZ66-F1
#
_entry.id   AF-A0A358UZ66-F1
#
_cell.length_a   1.000
_cell.length_b   1.000
_cell.length_c   1.000
_cell.angle_alpha   90.00
_cell.angle_beta   90.00
_cell.angle_gamma   90.00
#
_symmetry.space_group_name_H-M   'P 1'
#
loop_
_entity.id
_entity.type
_entity.pdbx_description
1 polymer ?
#
loop_
_entity_poly.entity_id
_entity_poly.type
_entity_poly.pdbx_seq_one_letter_code
_entity_poly.pdbx_strand_id
1 'polypeptide(L)'
;MRTAVLNEIKVESAPGIPQLFSISDFCRGVNVIVGKNASGKTTTIRAIQSTLWPDRKNVFRATSVWKIDSDEWRLTVQGKNRFCYSNEQQCEPDWIPSIENSQIYFISLLELLSEKERGEKFAIKIQRELCGGVDFSEISEKFNLDTKKQYKNEKNNLKSAKDELKKLW
;
A
#
# COMPACT_ATOMS: atom_id res chain seq x y z
N MET A 1 -3.17 1.62 -14.18
CA MET A 1 -2.90 0.91 -12.92
C MET A 1 -3.70 1.62 -11.83
N ARG A 2 -4.66 0.95 -11.19
CA ARG A 2 -5.44 1.56 -10.11
C ARG A 2 -4.54 1.83 -8.92
N THR A 3 -4.66 3.00 -8.29
CA THR A 3 -3.84 3.33 -7.11
C THR A 3 -4.66 3.09 -5.86
N ALA A 4 -4.20 2.18 -5.00
CA ALA A 4 -4.78 1.94 -3.68
C ALA A 4 -4.07 2.79 -2.63
N VAL A 5 -4.81 3.61 -1.90
CA VAL A 5 -4.29 4.40 -0.78
C VAL A 5 -5.07 4.02 0.47
N LEU A 6 -4.39 3.45 1.46
CA LEU A 6 -4.97 3.32 2.80
C LEU A 6 -5.22 4.73 3.32
N ASN A 7 -6.41 4.99 3.85
CA ASN A 7 -6.80 6.28 4.44
C ASN A 7 -6.91 6.17 5.96
N GLU A 8 -7.45 5.06 6.46
CA GLU A 8 -7.65 4.82 7.88
C GLU A 8 -7.51 3.33 8.23
N ILE A 9 -7.00 3.02 9.41
CA ILE A 9 -7.11 1.72 10.07
C ILE A 9 -7.63 1.91 11.48
N LYS A 10 -8.66 1.14 11.83
CA LYS A 10 -9.22 1.04 13.18
C LYS A 10 -9.02 -0.39 13.67
N VAL A 11 -8.43 -0.55 14.84
CA VAL A 11 -8.14 -1.86 15.46
C VAL A 11 -9.03 -2.02 16.69
N GLU A 12 -10.14 -2.74 16.55
CA GLU A 12 -11.09 -2.95 17.65
C GLU A 12 -10.71 -4.06 18.62
N SER A 13 -9.96 -5.05 18.15
CA SER A 13 -9.43 -6.11 19.01
C SER A 13 -8.22 -6.76 18.36
N ALA A 14 -7.15 -6.93 19.14
CA ALA A 14 -5.94 -7.60 18.71
C ALA A 14 -5.26 -8.31 19.91
N PRO A 15 -4.62 -9.47 19.69
CA PRO A 15 -3.83 -10.12 20.73
C PRO A 15 -2.74 -9.19 21.28
N GLY A 16 -2.71 -9.03 22.61
CA GLY A 16 -1.68 -8.22 23.29
C GLY A 16 -1.90 -6.71 23.26
N ILE A 17 -3.02 -6.22 22.71
CA ILE A 17 -3.43 -4.82 22.85
C ILE A 17 -4.78 -4.74 23.56
N PRO A 18 -4.83 -4.18 24.78
CA PRO A 18 -6.07 -4.07 25.54
C PRO A 18 -6.96 -2.92 25.08
N GLN A 19 -6.44 -1.98 24.28
CA GLN A 19 -7.13 -0.73 23.93
C GLN A 19 -7.39 -0.63 22.42
N LEU A 20 -8.63 -0.27 22.07
CA LEU A 20 -9.02 0.16 20.72
C LEU A 20 -8.16 1.38 20.33
N PHE A 21 -7.66 1.39 19.09
CA PHE A 21 -7.03 2.58 18.52
C PHE A 21 -7.36 2.70 17.04
N SER A 22 -7.23 3.91 16.52
CA SER A 22 -7.33 4.22 15.10
C SER A 22 -6.15 5.08 14.66
N ILE A 23 -5.77 4.93 13.40
CA ILE A 23 -4.79 5.79 12.72
C ILE A 23 -5.46 6.23 11.43
N SER A 24 -5.58 7.54 11.25
CA SER A 24 -6.14 8.18 10.06
C SER A 24 -5.05 8.92 9.29
N ASP A 25 -5.44 9.55 8.18
CA ASP A 25 -4.62 10.51 7.43
C ASP A 25 -3.34 9.90 6.84
N PHE A 26 -3.41 8.61 6.49
CA PHE A 26 -2.39 7.97 5.67
C PHE A 26 -2.28 8.68 4.32
N CYS A 27 -1.05 8.99 3.92
CA CYS A 27 -0.76 9.63 2.64
C CYS A 27 -0.48 8.59 1.55
N ARG A 28 -0.61 9.02 0.28
CA ARG A 28 -0.27 8.21 -0.91
C ARG A 28 1.22 7.85 -1.01
N GLY A 29 2.09 8.61 -0.33
CA GLY A 29 3.54 8.41 -0.35
C GLY A 29 3.99 7.40 0.70
N VAL A 30 5.10 7.75 1.37
CA VAL A 30 5.67 6.92 2.44
C VAL A 30 5.09 7.38 3.78
N ASN A 31 4.45 6.45 4.49
CA ASN A 31 3.98 6.67 5.85
C ASN A 31 4.97 6.05 6.84
N VAL A 32 5.47 6.84 7.79
CA VAL A 32 6.42 6.39 8.81
C VAL A 32 5.73 6.38 10.17
N ILE A 33 5.51 5.19 10.74
CA ILE A 33 4.89 5.04 12.05
C ILE A 33 5.99 4.87 13.12
N VAL A 34 6.12 5.87 13.98
CA VAL A 34 7.10 5.89 15.09
C VAL A 34 6.40 5.75 16.44
N GLY A 35 7.11 5.22 17.44
CA GLY A 35 6.59 5.10 18.80
C GLY A 35 7.46 4.19 19.67
N LYS A 36 7.22 4.19 20.98
CA LYS A 36 7.91 3.33 21.94
C LYS A 36 7.69 1.84 21.65
N ASN A 37 8.53 0.97 22.20
CA ASN A 37 8.25 -0.47 22.15
C ASN A 37 6.88 -0.77 22.76
N ALA A 38 6.21 -1.80 22.26
CA ALA A 38 4.84 -2.18 22.63
C ALA A 38 3.75 -1.11 22.36
N SER A 39 4.04 -0.03 21.61
CA SER A 39 3.03 0.98 21.23
C SER A 39 2.04 0.51 20.15
N GLY A 40 2.08 -0.76 19.73
CA GLY A 40 1.16 -1.31 18.74
C GLY A 40 1.57 -1.15 17.26
N LYS A 41 2.81 -0.77 16.94
CA LYS A 41 3.30 -0.70 15.54
C LYS A 41 3.19 -2.03 14.78
N THR A 42 3.74 -3.11 15.34
CA THR A 42 3.64 -4.45 14.76
C THR A 42 2.18 -4.90 14.64
N THR A 43 1.34 -4.55 15.62
CA THR A 43 -0.09 -4.85 15.61
C THR A 43 -0.83 -4.09 14.53
N THR A 44 -0.46 -2.82 14.27
CA THR A 44 -1.01 -2.02 13.18
C THR A 44 -0.74 -2.68 11.83
N ILE A 45 0.51 -3.11 11.60
CA ILE A 45 0.88 -3.80 10.36
C ILE A 45 0.06 -5.09 10.19
N ARG A 46 -0.02 -5.91 11.26
CA ARG A 46 -0.81 -7.15 11.25
C ARG A 46 -2.30 -6.91 11.04
N ALA A 47 -2.85 -5.81 11.59
CA ALA A 47 -4.24 -5.44 11.39
C ALA A 47 -4.52 -5.05 9.93
N ILE A 48 -3.66 -4.22 9.32
CA ILE A 48 -3.75 -3.87 7.90
C ILE A 48 -3.68 -5.14 7.05
N GLN A 49 -2.69 -6.00 7.29
CA GLN A 49 -2.56 -7.28 6.59
C GLN A 49 -3.80 -8.16 6.76
N SER A 50 -4.37 -8.25 7.97
CA SER A 50 -5.55 -9.07 8.24
C SER A 50 -6.80 -8.55 7.51
N THR A 51 -6.92 -7.23 7.30
CA THR A 51 -8.01 -6.66 6.48
C THR A 51 -7.86 -6.96 4.98
N LEU A 52 -6.63 -7.10 4.48
CA LEU A 52 -6.36 -7.50 3.09
C LEU A 52 -6.41 -9.01 2.91
N TRP A 53 -5.88 -9.75 3.87
CA TRP A 53 -5.59 -11.18 3.82
C TRP A 53 -5.88 -11.82 5.18
N PRO A 54 -7.12 -12.26 5.42
CA PRO A 54 -7.50 -12.82 6.72
C PRO A 54 -6.69 -14.08 7.03
N ASP A 55 -5.93 -14.04 8.12
CA ASP A 55 -5.18 -15.19 8.61
C ASP A 55 -6.04 -16.01 9.58
N ARG A 56 -6.03 -17.33 9.42
CA ARG A 56 -6.74 -18.26 10.30
C ARG A 56 -6.16 -18.35 11.71
N LYS A 57 -4.90 -17.94 11.90
CA LYS A 57 -4.17 -18.09 13.17
C LYS A 57 -4.38 -16.93 14.14
N ASN A 58 -4.74 -15.75 13.64
CA ASN A 58 -4.86 -14.55 14.47
C ASN A 58 -6.29 -14.03 14.48
N VAL A 59 -6.91 -13.99 15.66
CA VAL A 59 -8.24 -13.40 15.83
C VAL A 59 -8.08 -11.88 15.96
N PHE A 60 -8.22 -11.19 14.84
CA PHE A 60 -8.30 -9.72 14.80
C PHE A 60 -9.75 -9.26 14.61
N ARG A 61 -10.05 -8.11 15.20
CA ARG A 61 -11.14 -7.26 14.72
C ARG A 61 -10.52 -5.92 14.32
N ALA A 62 -10.57 -5.63 13.03
CA ALA A 62 -10.05 -4.38 12.48
C ALA A 62 -10.85 -3.97 11.25
N THR A 63 -10.93 -2.67 11.02
CA THR A 63 -11.54 -2.07 9.84
C THR A 63 -10.55 -1.13 9.17
N SER A 64 -10.29 -1.33 7.87
CA SER A 64 -9.49 -0.40 7.06
C SER A 64 -10.36 0.29 6.01
N VAL A 65 -10.01 1.54 5.72
CA VAL A 65 -10.64 2.35 4.67
C VAL A 65 -9.59 2.64 3.61
N TRP A 66 -9.89 2.30 2.37
CA TRP A 66 -9.01 2.48 1.22
C TRP A 66 -9.69 3.37 0.18
N LYS A 67 -8.90 4.24 -0.45
CA LYS A 67 -9.32 5.01 -1.62
C LYS A 67 -8.71 4.36 -2.85
N ILE A 68 -9.56 3.90 -3.76
CA ILE A 68 -9.20 3.30 -5.04
C ILE A 68 -9.79 4.19 -6.12
N ASP A 69 -8.95 4.94 -6.81
CA ASP A 69 -9.39 5.94 -7.78
C ASP A 69 -10.40 6.94 -7.16
N SER A 70 -11.70 6.83 -7.46
CA SER A 70 -12.78 7.64 -6.85
C SER A 70 -13.58 6.90 -5.78
N ASP A 71 -13.41 5.59 -5.64
CA ASP A 71 -14.23 4.76 -4.76
C ASP A 71 -13.60 4.62 -3.37
N GLU A 72 -14.45 4.68 -2.35
CA GLU A 72 -14.09 4.32 -0.98
C GLU A 72 -14.44 2.85 -0.73
N TRP A 73 -13.42 2.10 -0.29
CA TRP A 73 -13.53 0.70 0.08
C TRP A 73 -13.36 0.54 1.59
N ARG A 74 -14.33 -0.11 2.23
CA ARG A 74 -14.27 -0.48 3.65
C ARG A 74 -14.07 -1.98 3.77
N LEU A 75 -12.95 -2.39 4.38
CA LEU A 75 -12.61 -3.79 4.63
C LEU A 75 -12.62 -4.04 6.13
N THR A 76 -13.52 -4.89 6.59
CA THR A 76 -13.61 -5.29 8.00
C THR A 76 -13.24 -6.76 8.14
N VAL A 77 -12.27 -7.05 9.01
CA VAL A 77 -11.94 -8.42 9.41
C VAL A 77 -12.54 -8.71 10.77
N GLN A 78 -13.16 -9.87 10.91
CA GLN A 78 -13.64 -10.41 12.17
C GLN A 78 -13.25 -11.88 12.27
N GLY A 79 -12.16 -12.13 13.01
CA GLY A 79 -11.56 -13.47 13.08
C GLY A 79 -11.08 -13.91 11.70
N LYS A 80 -11.74 -14.92 11.13
CA LYS A 80 -11.37 -15.52 9.83
C LYS A 80 -12.12 -14.92 8.64
N ASN A 81 -13.15 -14.12 8.91
CA ASN A 81 -14.03 -13.58 7.88
C ASN A 81 -13.61 -12.15 7.56
N ARG A 82 -13.62 -11.82 6.27
CA ARG A 82 -13.52 -10.44 5.78
C ARG A 82 -14.83 -10.06 5.14
N PHE A 83 -15.23 -8.83 5.40
CA PHE A 83 -16.38 -8.19 4.76
C PHE A 83 -15.86 -6.95 4.03
N CYS A 84 -16.24 -6.84 2.77
CA CYS A 84 -15.76 -5.81 1.87
C CYS A 84 -16.98 -5.02 1.38
N TYR A 85 -16.90 -3.69 1.47
CA TYR A 85 -17.94 -2.79 0.98
C TYR A 85 -17.31 -1.73 0.09
N SER A 86 -17.95 -1.45 -1.04
CA SER A 86 -17.68 -0.29 -1.89
C SER A 86 -18.98 0.47 -2.09
N ASN A 87 -18.99 1.79 -1.84
CA ASN A 87 -20.19 2.62 -1.95
C ASN A 87 -21.42 1.99 -1.24
N GLU A 88 -21.21 1.49 -0.01
CA GLU A 88 -22.21 0.79 0.84
C GLU A 88 -22.71 -0.58 0.33
N GLN A 89 -22.28 -1.03 -0.84
CA GLN A 89 -22.61 -2.35 -1.38
C GLN A 89 -21.54 -3.38 -0.98
N GLN A 90 -21.97 -4.53 -0.47
CA GLN A 90 -21.06 -5.63 -0.18
C GLN A 90 -20.58 -6.30 -1.48
N CYS A 91 -19.28 -6.30 -1.72
CA CYS A 91 -18.66 -6.91 -2.90
C CYS A 91 -17.19 -7.26 -2.65
N GLU A 92 -16.69 -8.31 -3.31
CA GLU A 92 -15.26 -8.65 -3.22
C GLU A 92 -14.39 -7.72 -4.09
N PRO A 93 -13.27 -7.21 -3.56
CA PRO A 93 -12.37 -6.33 -4.31
C PRO A 93 -11.53 -7.12 -5.31
N ASP A 94 -11.47 -6.61 -6.56
CA ASP A 94 -10.65 -7.16 -7.64
C ASP A 94 -9.18 -6.68 -7.60
N TRP A 95 -8.90 -5.64 -6.80
CA TRP A 95 -7.60 -4.99 -6.68
C TRP A 95 -6.72 -5.57 -5.57
N ILE A 96 -7.29 -6.37 -4.66
CA ILE A 96 -6.51 -7.03 -3.62
C ILE A 96 -5.76 -8.21 -4.26
N PRO A 97 -4.42 -8.26 -4.17
CA PRO A 97 -3.65 -9.38 -4.66
C PRO A 97 -4.02 -10.69 -3.95
N SER A 98 -3.75 -11.83 -4.59
CA SER A 98 -3.96 -13.13 -3.93
C SER A 98 -3.05 -13.29 -2.70
N ILE A 99 -3.46 -14.16 -1.78
CA ILE A 99 -2.71 -14.42 -0.53
C ILE A 99 -1.30 -14.95 -0.79
N GLU A 100 -1.08 -15.71 -1.86
CA GLU A 100 0.23 -16.24 -2.25
C GLU A 100 1.23 -15.11 -2.55
N ASN A 101 0.74 -13.94 -2.96
CA ASN A 101 1.55 -12.77 -3.24
C ASN A 101 1.70 -11.82 -2.04
N SER A 102 1.04 -12.09 -0.90
CA SER A 102 1.05 -11.22 0.28
C SER A 102 2.45 -10.93 0.82
N GLN A 103 3.34 -11.92 0.74
CA GLN A 103 4.73 -11.84 1.18
C GLN A 103 5.57 -10.79 0.43
N ILE A 104 5.23 -10.48 -0.83
CA ILE A 104 5.93 -9.48 -1.64
C ILE A 104 5.63 -8.05 -1.15
N TYR A 105 4.49 -7.88 -0.46
CA TYR A 105 4.06 -6.60 0.10
C TYR A 105 4.56 -6.38 1.54
N PHE A 106 5.35 -7.30 2.09
CA PHE A 106 5.93 -7.18 3.42
C PHE A 106 7.44 -7.37 3.36
N ILE A 107 8.16 -6.26 3.36
CA ILE A 107 9.63 -6.24 3.29
C ILE A 107 10.18 -5.63 4.58
N SER A 108 11.18 -6.26 5.17
CA SER A 108 11.85 -5.68 6.35
C SER A 108 12.65 -4.45 5.96
N LEU A 109 12.53 -3.37 6.75
CA LEU A 109 13.40 -2.21 6.55
C LEU A 109 14.89 -2.57 6.70
N LEU A 110 15.22 -3.55 7.53
CA LEU A 110 16.60 -4.02 7.66
C LEU A 110 17.07 -4.75 6.40
N GLU A 111 16.21 -5.49 5.71
CA GLU A 111 16.52 -6.12 4.41
C GLU A 111 16.71 -5.06 3.32
N LEU A 112 15.94 -3.96 3.39
CA LEU A 112 16.12 -2.82 2.49
C LEU A 112 17.42 -2.06 2.77
N LEU A 113 17.86 -1.96 4.03
CA LEU A 113 19.00 -1.17 4.47
C LEU A 113 20.32 -1.95 4.64
N SER A 114 20.29 -3.27 4.63
CA SER A 114 21.47 -4.13 4.85
C SER A 114 22.50 -4.05 3.71
N GLU A 115 22.12 -3.46 2.58
CA GLU A 115 23.02 -3.21 1.45
C GLU A 115 23.48 -1.75 1.39
N LYS A 116 24.79 -1.57 1.18
CA LYS A 116 25.54 -0.31 1.36
C LYS A 116 25.15 0.84 0.40
N GLU A 117 24.11 0.70 -0.41
CA GLU A 117 23.75 1.67 -1.44
C GLU A 117 22.69 2.67 -0.95
N ARG A 118 23.03 3.97 -0.97
CA ARG A 118 22.15 5.09 -0.58
C ARG A 118 21.69 5.87 -1.82
N GLY A 119 20.48 6.45 -1.79
CA GLY A 119 19.98 7.39 -2.82
C GLY A 119 18.96 6.78 -3.79
N GLU A 120 18.93 7.23 -5.05
CA GLU A 120 17.99 6.75 -6.10
C GLU A 120 17.97 5.23 -6.28
N LYS A 121 19.12 4.57 -6.04
CA LYS A 121 19.24 3.11 -6.07
C LYS A 121 18.33 2.41 -5.06
N PHE A 122 18.06 3.04 -3.91
CA PHE A 122 17.15 2.51 -2.90
C PHE A 122 15.69 2.50 -3.37
N ALA A 123 15.25 3.55 -4.07
CA ALA A 123 13.89 3.64 -4.61
C ALA A 123 13.65 2.61 -5.73
N ILE A 124 14.63 2.46 -6.64
CA ILE A 124 14.62 1.43 -7.69
C ILE A 124 14.57 0.03 -7.05
N LYS A 125 15.32 -0.18 -5.96
CA LYS A 125 15.33 -1.47 -5.28
C LYS A 125 14.02 -1.76 -4.54
N ILE A 126 13.42 -0.79 -3.84
CA ILE A 126 12.08 -0.92 -3.28
C ILE A 126 11.09 -1.33 -4.38
N GLN A 127 11.14 -0.66 -5.53
CA GLN A 127 10.26 -0.97 -6.65
C GLN A 127 10.48 -2.40 -7.14
N ARG A 128 11.74 -2.84 -7.29
CA ARG A 128 12.08 -4.21 -7.69
C ARG A 128 11.57 -5.26 -6.71
N GLU A 129 11.77 -5.05 -5.41
CA GLU A 129 11.29 -5.98 -4.38
C GLU A 129 9.76 -6.03 -4.34
N LEU A 130 9.07 -4.88 -4.42
CA LEU A 130 7.60 -4.82 -4.52
C LEU A 130 7.06 -5.49 -5.79
N CYS A 131 7.89 -5.61 -6.82
CA CYS A 131 7.60 -6.31 -8.07
C CYS A 131 8.00 -7.80 -8.05
N GLY A 132 8.34 -8.36 -6.87
CA GLY A 132 8.72 -9.77 -6.73
C GLY A 132 10.17 -10.06 -7.14
N GLY A 133 11.07 -9.07 -7.00
CA GLY A 133 12.49 -9.20 -7.34
C GLY A 133 12.80 -9.00 -8.83
N VAL A 134 11.79 -8.63 -9.62
CA VAL A 134 11.87 -8.46 -11.08
C VAL A 134 12.03 -6.99 -11.44
N ASP A 135 13.05 -6.68 -12.24
CA ASP A 135 13.26 -5.34 -12.80
C ASP A 135 12.47 -5.20 -14.11
N PHE A 136 11.29 -4.57 -14.05
CA PHE A 136 10.46 -4.33 -15.23
C PHE A 136 11.11 -3.33 -16.21
N SER A 137 12.03 -2.47 -15.76
CA SER A 137 12.82 -1.59 -16.63
C SER A 137 13.71 -2.43 -17.55
N GLU A 138 14.46 -3.38 -16.98
CA GLU A 138 15.32 -4.30 -17.76
C GLU A 138 14.49 -5.16 -18.72
N ILE A 139 13.32 -5.65 -18.29
CA ILE A 139 12.42 -6.42 -19.17
C ILE A 139 11.90 -5.54 -20.32
N SER A 140 11.51 -4.30 -20.05
CA SER A 140 10.99 -3.41 -21.09
C SER A 140 12.04 -3.08 -22.16
N GLU A 141 13.30 -2.90 -21.77
CA GLU A 141 14.43 -2.68 -22.68
C GLU A 141 14.78 -3.95 -23.45
N LYS A 142 14.84 -5.10 -22.77
CA LYS A 142 15.22 -6.38 -23.39
C LYS A 142 14.17 -6.93 -24.35
N PHE A 143 12.90 -6.61 -24.14
CA PHE A 143 11.78 -7.06 -24.98
C PHE A 143 11.23 -5.96 -25.91
N ASN A 144 11.87 -4.79 -26.01
CA ASN A 144 11.44 -3.67 -26.85
C ASN A 144 9.94 -3.34 -26.69
N LEU A 145 9.44 -3.39 -25.45
CA LEU A 145 8.06 -3.05 -25.14
C LEU A 145 7.92 -1.52 -25.22
N ASP A 146 7.56 -1.04 -26.41
CA ASP A 146 7.56 0.38 -26.78
C ASP A 146 6.40 1.14 -26.10
N THR A 147 6.52 1.34 -24.79
CA THR A 147 5.58 2.11 -23.94
C THR A 147 5.61 3.62 -24.23
N LYS A 148 6.57 4.08 -25.07
CA LYS A 148 6.80 5.48 -25.41
C LYS A 148 5.62 6.18 -26.10
N LYS A 149 4.66 5.45 -26.67
CA LYS A 149 3.47 6.05 -27.29
C LYS A 149 2.40 6.50 -26.29
N GLN A 150 2.28 5.87 -25.12
CA GLN A 150 1.20 6.20 -24.16
C GLN A 150 1.49 7.44 -23.29
N TYR A 151 2.74 7.71 -22.94
CA TYR A 151 3.09 8.74 -21.95
C TYR A 151 3.37 10.14 -22.52
N LYS A 152 3.28 10.34 -23.84
CA LYS A 152 3.59 11.63 -24.48
C LYS A 152 2.59 12.72 -24.08
N ASN A 153 1.32 12.36 -23.91
CA ASN A 153 0.26 13.28 -23.49
C ASN A 153 0.37 13.62 -22.00
N GLU A 154 0.68 12.65 -21.14
CA GLU A 154 0.89 12.87 -19.70
C GLU A 154 2.10 13.77 -19.42
N LYS A 155 3.20 13.57 -20.15
CA LYS A 155 4.40 14.41 -20.02
C LYS A 155 4.15 15.85 -20.45
N ASN A 156 3.33 16.06 -21.48
CA ASN A 156 2.91 17.40 -21.91
C ASN A 156 1.98 18.05 -20.90
N ASN A 157 1.00 17.31 -20.34
CA ASN A 157 0.09 17.82 -19.32
C ASN A 157 0.83 18.21 -18.03
N LEU A 158 1.82 17.42 -17.61
CA LEU A 158 2.63 17.71 -16.42
C LEU A 158 3.52 18.94 -16.64
N LYS A 159 4.00 19.17 -17.87
CA LYS A 159 4.75 20.37 -18.23
C LYS A 159 3.87 21.62 -18.21
N SER A 160 2.67 21.54 -18.80
CA SER A 160 1.70 22.64 -18.78
C SER A 160 1.26 23.00 -17.36
N ALA A 161 0.98 22.01 -16.50
CA ALA A 161 0.60 22.24 -15.10
C ALA A 161 1.73 22.90 -14.28
N LYS A 162 3.01 22.58 -14.56
CA LYS A 162 4.16 23.22 -13.92
C LYS A 162 4.36 24.67 -14.36
N ASP A 163 4.08 24.97 -15.63
CA ASP A 163 4.21 26.33 -16.16
C ASP A 163 3.07 27.24 -15.67
N GLU A 164 1.89 26.70 -15.39
CA GLU A 164 0.78 27.44 -14.75
C GLU A 164 1.06 27.76 -13.28
N LEU A 165 1.62 26.79 -12.52
CA LEU A 165 1.98 26.99 -11.12
C LEU A 165 3.06 28.07 -10.92
N LYS A 166 3.97 28.22 -11.88
CA LYS A 166 5.01 29.28 -11.88
C LYS A 166 4.49 30.68 -12.19
N LYS A 167 3.28 30.82 -12.75
CA LYS A 167 2.66 32.12 -13.03
C LYS A 167 1.82 32.65 -11.86
N LEU A 168 1.58 31.82 -10.85
CA LEU A 168 0.77 32.13 -9.66
C LEU A 168 1.63 32.51 -8.43
N TRP A 169 2.96 32.53 -8.59
CA TRP A 169 3.97 33.00 -7.63
C TRP A 169 4.93 33.97 -8.35
#